data_AF-A0A7L5YBF2-F1
#
_entry.id   AF-A0A7L5YBF2-F1
#
_cell.length_a   1.000
_cell.length_b   1.000
_cell.length_c   1.000
_cell.angle_alpha   90.00
_cell.angle_beta   90.00
_cell.angle_gamma   90.00
#
_symmetry.space_group_name_H-M   'P 1'
#
loop_
_entity.id
_entity.type
_entity.pdbx_description
1 polymer ?
#
loop_
_entity_poly.entity_id
_entity_poly.type
_entity_poly.pdbx_seq_one_letter_code
_entity_poly.pdbx_strand_id
1 'polypeptide(L)'
;MPATAKPKRYNPRHPERTLLYQTVAEHYESWLELACEGQFEGQGDHHSPRPYVRKAFEKYLECGIFAHGFARARCDDCGHDFLVAFSCKGRGVCPSCNTRRMAETAAHLTDHVFPRLPVRQWVLSVPKRLRYYMQREGPVLGMVLRIFLRVIAQTLQANSPGAANVDKAALHIGAVAFIHRFGSSLNEHVHFHVCAVDGVFEEVAGEEVDAADAASQSSPSRIIFHPATGVTADAVGQVQASLRKRILRAFVGRGLLESFEAQEMLGYKHSGFSVDTSVCIAAHDRAGLERLLRYCARPPFAMERLRKAGSELVYRCAKQHSEPGSLPHNKRGVKADEITLTPLELIERIAKLVPPPRTHRHRYFGVLAPNSPLRPAVTALARDAAVKPAQVQAEPASTAAGEGALGVRSPLPTQTEPAQPVPPKRPAHYLWAVLMARIYEVFPLLCPICGGQMHIIAFITHSADIRQILEHIGVETEPPHITPARGPPLWDECDAQAAEGVEPAPDWDEATQPAPDFEVDQRVSW
;
A
#
# COMPACT_ATOMS: atom_id res chain seq x y z
N MET A 1 -13.01 -3.52 -24.12
CA MET A 1 -11.76 -4.30 -24.27
C MET A 1 -11.91 -5.13 -25.52
N PRO A 2 -11.00 -5.07 -26.51
CA PRO A 2 -11.04 -5.99 -27.64
C PRO A 2 -10.80 -7.42 -27.11
N ALA A 3 -11.66 -8.35 -27.50
CA ALA A 3 -11.79 -9.69 -26.94
C ALA A 3 -10.70 -10.69 -27.41
N THR A 4 -9.46 -10.25 -27.64
CA THR A 4 -8.45 -11.08 -28.34
C THR A 4 -7.02 -10.98 -27.83
N ALA A 5 -6.77 -10.40 -26.65
CA ALA A 5 -5.44 -10.51 -26.03
C ALA A 5 -5.35 -11.80 -25.20
N LYS A 6 -4.44 -12.72 -25.55
CA LYS A 6 -4.10 -13.87 -24.69
C LYS A 6 -3.69 -13.34 -23.31
N PRO A 7 -4.17 -13.92 -22.19
CA PRO A 7 -3.80 -13.45 -20.87
C PRO A 7 -2.28 -13.54 -20.69
N LYS A 8 -1.66 -12.48 -20.14
CA LYS A 8 -0.22 -12.48 -19.84
C LYS A 8 0.08 -13.62 -18.86
N ARG A 9 1.07 -14.45 -19.21
CA ARG A 9 1.51 -15.58 -18.39
C ARG A 9 2.16 -15.07 -17.09
N TYR A 10 2.04 -15.84 -16.01
CA TYR A 10 2.77 -15.53 -14.79
C TYR A 10 4.26 -15.78 -15.01
N ASN A 11 5.05 -14.71 -14.90
CA ASN A 11 6.51 -14.79 -14.88
C ASN A 11 6.98 -14.62 -13.42
N PRO A 12 7.75 -15.56 -12.85
CA PRO A 12 8.40 -15.33 -11.57
C PRO A 12 9.21 -14.04 -11.58
N ARG A 13 9.29 -13.42 -10.40
CA ARG A 13 10.14 -12.24 -10.23
C ARG A 13 11.55 -12.72 -9.92
N HIS A 14 12.54 -11.98 -10.45
CA HIS A 14 13.96 -12.14 -10.18
C HIS A 14 14.44 -10.95 -9.34
N PRO A 15 14.05 -10.87 -8.05
CA PRO A 15 14.45 -9.76 -7.18
C PRO A 15 15.97 -9.61 -7.08
N GLU A 16 16.72 -10.72 -7.12
CA GLU A 16 18.18 -10.79 -7.06
C GLU A 16 18.89 -10.03 -8.18
N ARG A 17 18.21 -9.84 -9.32
CA ARG A 17 18.72 -9.08 -10.46
C ARG A 17 18.45 -7.58 -10.37
N THR A 18 17.75 -7.15 -9.33
CA THR A 18 17.39 -5.74 -9.19
C THR A 18 18.47 -4.95 -8.47
N LEU A 19 18.72 -3.73 -8.93
CA LEU A 19 19.72 -2.83 -8.33
C LEU A 19 19.54 -2.70 -6.80
N LEU A 20 18.31 -2.49 -6.33
CA LEU A 20 18.04 -2.39 -4.89
C LEU A 20 18.41 -3.67 -4.13
N TYR A 21 18.12 -4.84 -4.69
CA TYR A 21 18.45 -6.10 -4.02
C TYR A 21 19.95 -6.27 -3.92
N GLN A 22 20.67 -6.06 -5.03
CA GLN A 22 22.12 -6.15 -5.08
C GLN A 22 22.77 -5.17 -4.10
N THR A 23 22.31 -3.91 -4.08
CA THR A 23 22.76 -2.90 -3.11
C THR A 23 22.54 -3.35 -1.67
N VAL A 24 21.36 -3.89 -1.33
CA VAL A 24 21.09 -4.35 0.03
C VAL A 24 21.90 -5.61 0.36
N ALA A 25 21.99 -6.58 -0.54
CA ALA A 25 22.75 -7.81 -0.35
C ALA A 25 24.26 -7.54 -0.18
N GLU A 26 24.79 -6.50 -0.82
CA GLU A 26 26.19 -6.12 -0.72
C GLU A 26 26.50 -5.27 0.51
N HIS A 27 25.61 -4.36 0.92
CA HIS A 27 25.95 -3.32 1.89
C HIS A 27 25.16 -3.37 3.20
N TYR A 28 24.15 -4.23 3.34
CA TYR A 28 23.29 -4.25 4.53
C TYR A 28 24.05 -4.63 5.81
N GLU A 29 24.91 -5.65 5.78
CA GLU A 29 25.67 -6.07 6.96
C GLU A 29 26.65 -4.98 7.40
N SER A 30 27.36 -4.33 6.46
CA SER A 30 28.19 -3.15 6.74
C SER A 30 27.38 -2.00 7.34
N TRP A 31 26.23 -1.66 6.75
CA TRP A 31 25.37 -0.61 7.31
C TRP A 31 24.90 -0.97 8.72
N LEU A 32 24.54 -2.22 8.97
CA LEU A 32 24.04 -2.68 10.26
C LEU A 32 25.11 -2.56 11.36
N GLU A 33 26.35 -2.94 11.06
CA GLU A 33 27.49 -2.82 11.98
C GLU A 33 27.75 -1.34 12.31
N LEU A 34 27.96 -0.51 11.29
CA LEU A 34 28.21 0.93 11.44
C LEU A 34 27.06 1.67 12.15
N ALA A 35 25.81 1.25 11.92
CA ALA A 35 24.65 1.79 12.62
C ALA A 35 24.62 1.36 14.10
N CYS A 36 25.07 0.15 14.43
CA CYS A 36 25.23 -0.29 15.82
C CYS A 36 26.36 0.45 16.54
N GLU A 37 27.39 0.88 15.81
CA GLU A 37 28.47 1.75 16.29
C GLU A 37 28.08 3.24 16.42
N GLY A 38 26.87 3.61 15.96
CA GLY A 38 26.34 4.96 16.10
C GLY A 38 26.78 5.95 15.00
N GLN A 39 27.30 5.47 13.87
CA GLN A 39 27.85 6.36 12.83
C GLN A 39 26.79 7.17 12.05
N PHE A 40 25.51 6.81 12.11
CA PHE A 40 24.48 7.39 11.24
C PHE A 40 23.54 8.42 11.89
N GLU A 41 23.63 8.74 13.19
CA GLU A 41 22.87 9.85 13.80
C GLU A 41 23.57 10.59 14.97
N GLY A 42 23.69 11.91 14.84
CA GLY A 42 24.09 12.85 15.90
C GLY A 42 22.99 13.15 16.93
N GLN A 43 22.42 12.12 17.56
CA GLN A 43 21.63 12.24 18.79
C GLN A 43 22.05 11.15 19.77
N GLY A 44 22.48 11.59 20.95
CA GLY A 44 23.04 10.74 22.00
C GLY A 44 22.15 9.59 22.44
N ASP A 45 22.85 8.59 22.97
CA ASP A 45 22.42 7.39 23.69
C ASP A 45 21.99 6.17 22.85
N HIS A 46 22.97 5.31 22.55
CA HIS A 46 22.87 3.84 22.37
C HIS A 46 21.79 3.26 21.43
N HIS A 47 21.89 3.30 20.10
CA HIS A 47 20.79 2.75 19.28
C HIS A 47 21.22 1.95 18.04
N SER A 48 21.48 0.65 18.23
CA SER A 48 21.32 -0.33 17.14
C SER A 48 19.97 -0.15 16.43
N PRO A 49 19.87 -0.37 15.11
CA PRO A 49 18.62 -0.34 14.39
C PRO A 49 17.55 -1.18 15.07
N ARG A 50 16.33 -0.63 15.22
CA ARG A 50 15.25 -1.30 15.92
C ARG A 50 15.02 -2.71 15.33
N PRO A 51 14.71 -3.74 16.14
CA PRO A 51 14.60 -5.12 15.66
C PRO A 51 13.65 -5.33 14.47
N TYR A 52 12.58 -4.54 14.37
CA TYR A 52 11.65 -4.64 13.25
C TYR A 52 12.20 -4.07 11.94
N VAL A 53 13.20 -3.18 12.00
CA VAL A 53 13.90 -2.63 10.82
C VAL A 53 14.81 -3.71 10.25
N ARG A 54 15.62 -4.34 11.11
CA ARG A 54 16.48 -5.48 10.73
C ARG A 54 15.68 -6.60 10.05
N LYS A 55 14.61 -7.04 10.73
CA LYS A 55 13.66 -8.02 10.20
C LYS A 55 13.04 -7.62 8.86
N ALA A 56 12.87 -6.32 8.58
CA ALA A 56 12.31 -5.87 7.31
C ALA A 56 13.30 -6.01 6.14
N PHE A 57 14.59 -5.82 6.39
CA PHE A 57 15.66 -6.04 5.41
C PHE A 57 15.93 -7.54 5.21
N GLU A 58 16.07 -8.32 6.28
CA GLU A 58 16.19 -9.78 6.22
C GLU A 58 15.06 -10.39 5.38
N LYS A 59 13.80 -10.04 5.70
CA LYS A 59 12.65 -10.51 4.94
C LYS A 59 12.61 -9.97 3.51
N TYR A 60 13.23 -8.83 3.21
CA TYR A 60 13.32 -8.34 1.84
C TYR A 60 14.30 -9.17 1.01
N LEU A 61 15.45 -9.56 1.58
CA LEU A 61 16.41 -10.45 0.94
C LEU A 61 15.82 -11.85 0.69
N GLU A 62 14.90 -12.32 1.53
CA GLU A 62 14.17 -13.57 1.26
C GLU A 62 13.07 -13.43 0.17
N CYS A 63 12.68 -12.21 -0.19
CA CYS A 63 11.41 -11.95 -0.86
C CYS A 63 11.41 -12.32 -2.35
N GLY A 64 10.78 -13.45 -2.69
CA GLY A 64 10.64 -13.89 -4.08
C GLY A 64 11.77 -14.80 -4.54
N ILE A 65 12.61 -15.27 -3.62
CA ILE A 65 13.67 -16.25 -3.85
C ILE A 65 13.14 -17.64 -3.55
N PHE A 66 13.27 -18.57 -4.50
CA PHE A 66 12.75 -19.92 -4.36
C PHE A 66 13.41 -20.73 -3.24
N ALA A 67 14.70 -20.51 -2.98
CA ALA A 67 15.44 -21.15 -1.88
C ALA A 67 14.82 -20.90 -0.49
N HIS A 68 13.99 -19.85 -0.35
CA HIS A 68 13.25 -19.53 0.89
C HIS A 68 11.80 -20.03 0.90
N GLY A 69 11.41 -20.84 -0.09
CA GLY A 69 10.12 -21.52 -0.16
C GLY A 69 9.15 -20.92 -1.19
N PHE A 70 8.20 -21.77 -1.60
CA PHE A 70 7.27 -21.47 -2.68
C PHE A 70 5.97 -22.26 -2.57
N ALA A 71 4.94 -21.78 -3.25
CA ALA A 71 3.71 -22.52 -3.49
C ALA A 71 3.75 -23.18 -4.86
N ARG A 72 3.20 -24.40 -4.96
CA ARG A 72 2.99 -25.10 -6.23
C ARG A 72 1.57 -24.88 -6.69
N ALA A 73 1.40 -24.36 -7.91
CA ALA A 73 0.11 -24.22 -8.56
C ALA A 73 0.00 -25.26 -9.69
N ARG A 74 -1.13 -25.97 -9.76
CA ARG A 74 -1.39 -27.02 -10.77
C ARG A 74 -2.68 -26.71 -11.53
N CYS A 75 -2.69 -27.01 -12.82
CA CYS A 75 -3.87 -26.90 -13.68
C CYS A 75 -4.68 -28.19 -13.61
N ASP A 76 -5.98 -28.07 -13.39
CA ASP A 76 -6.87 -29.24 -13.31
C ASP A 76 -7.07 -29.89 -14.68
N ASP A 77 -7.04 -29.11 -15.76
CA ASP A 77 -7.36 -29.58 -17.11
C ASP A 77 -6.18 -30.28 -17.80
N CYS A 78 -4.98 -29.67 -17.76
CA CYS A 78 -3.80 -30.20 -18.46
C CYS A 78 -2.69 -30.71 -17.52
N GLY A 79 -2.86 -30.59 -16.20
CA GLY A 79 -1.87 -31.03 -15.22
C GLY A 79 -0.61 -30.17 -15.12
N HIS A 80 -0.48 -29.09 -15.91
CA HIS A 80 0.68 -28.21 -15.89
C HIS A 80 0.89 -27.59 -14.51
N ASP A 81 2.15 -27.55 -14.07
CA ASP A 81 2.57 -26.96 -12.81
C ASP A 81 3.44 -25.72 -13.02
N PHE A 82 3.29 -24.73 -12.14
CA PHE A 82 4.25 -23.63 -12.01
C PHE A 82 4.43 -23.24 -10.54
N LEU A 83 5.57 -22.60 -10.23
CA LEU A 83 5.94 -22.26 -8.86
C LEU A 83 5.76 -20.77 -8.56
N VAL A 84 5.32 -20.45 -7.34
CA VAL A 84 5.16 -19.08 -6.84
C VAL A 84 6.01 -18.88 -5.59
N ALA A 85 7.13 -18.18 -5.72
CA ALA A 85 7.99 -17.85 -4.59
C ALA A 85 7.25 -17.01 -3.53
N PHE A 86 7.60 -17.21 -2.26
CA PHE A 86 6.98 -16.47 -1.17
C PHE A 86 7.33 -14.98 -1.19
N SER A 87 6.32 -14.15 -0.88
CA SER A 87 6.49 -12.72 -0.72
C SER A 87 6.74 -12.36 0.75
N CYS A 88 7.61 -11.40 1.04
CA CYS A 88 7.90 -10.99 2.41
C CYS A 88 6.71 -10.38 3.15
N LYS A 89 5.71 -9.87 2.41
CA LYS A 89 4.55 -9.11 2.95
C LYS A 89 4.98 -7.94 3.86
N GLY A 90 6.24 -7.52 3.74
CA GLY A 90 6.90 -6.51 4.55
C GLY A 90 6.29 -5.11 4.37
N ARG A 91 6.81 -4.14 5.11
CA ARG A 91 6.41 -2.74 5.01
C ARG A 91 7.69 -1.90 4.90
N GLY A 92 7.68 -0.88 4.03
CA GLY A 92 8.85 -0.01 3.84
C GLY A 92 9.77 -0.55 2.74
N VAL A 93 10.65 -1.50 3.07
CA VAL A 93 11.79 -1.91 2.22
C VAL A 93 11.37 -2.44 0.84
N CYS A 94 10.57 -3.50 0.77
CA CYS A 94 10.27 -4.18 -0.51
C CYS A 94 9.27 -3.39 -1.38
N PRO A 95 9.67 -2.80 -2.53
CA PRO A 95 8.76 -1.96 -3.32
C PRO A 95 7.65 -2.77 -3.98
N SER A 96 7.94 -4.00 -4.41
CA SER A 96 6.94 -4.92 -4.98
C SER A 96 5.82 -5.26 -3.99
N CYS A 97 6.15 -5.66 -2.76
CA CYS A 97 5.15 -6.01 -1.75
C CYS A 97 4.34 -4.78 -1.30
N ASN A 98 4.98 -3.61 -1.21
CA ASN A 98 4.26 -2.38 -0.89
C ASN A 98 3.33 -1.92 -2.03
N THR A 99 3.75 -2.09 -3.29
CA THR A 99 2.93 -1.81 -4.49
C THR A 99 1.73 -2.75 -4.57
N ARG A 100 1.95 -4.05 -4.29
CA ARG A 100 0.85 -5.01 -4.14
C ARG A 100 -0.17 -4.56 -3.10
N ARG A 101 0.28 -4.19 -1.90
CA ARG A 101 -0.59 -3.70 -0.82
C ARG A 101 -1.31 -2.40 -1.20
N MET A 102 -0.62 -1.48 -1.89
CA MET A 102 -1.19 -0.22 -2.36
C MET A 102 -2.40 -0.49 -3.26
N ALA A 103 -2.24 -1.32 -4.28
CA ALA A 103 -3.31 -1.62 -5.21
C ALA A 103 -4.42 -2.45 -4.58
N GLU A 104 -4.12 -3.35 -3.64
CA GLU A 104 -5.13 -4.08 -2.86
C GLU A 104 -5.97 -3.14 -2.01
N THR A 105 -5.31 -2.20 -1.34
CA THR A 105 -5.98 -1.18 -0.53
C THR A 105 -6.87 -0.33 -1.41
N ALA A 106 -6.38 0.12 -2.57
CA ALA A 106 -7.16 0.96 -3.48
C ALA A 106 -8.37 0.21 -4.05
N ALA A 107 -8.18 -1.03 -4.51
CA ALA A 107 -9.26 -1.89 -5.00
C ALA A 107 -10.36 -2.09 -3.94
N HIS A 108 -9.98 -2.43 -2.70
CA HIS A 108 -10.93 -2.59 -1.61
C HIS A 108 -11.68 -1.32 -1.28
N LEU A 109 -10.95 -0.21 -1.17
CA LEU A 109 -11.55 1.07 -0.83
C LEU A 109 -12.50 1.56 -1.92
N THR A 110 -12.13 1.40 -3.19
CA THR A 110 -13.03 1.68 -4.30
C THR A 110 -14.23 0.75 -4.19
N ASP A 111 -14.09 -0.54 -4.43
CA ASP A 111 -15.21 -1.42 -4.76
C ASP A 111 -16.12 -1.76 -3.56
N HIS A 112 -15.65 -1.59 -2.33
CA HIS A 112 -16.36 -2.09 -1.15
C HIS A 112 -16.54 -1.07 -0.01
N VAL A 113 -15.87 0.08 -0.06
CA VAL A 113 -15.91 1.05 1.05
C VAL A 113 -16.50 2.38 0.63
N PHE A 114 -15.93 3.02 -0.40
CA PHE A 114 -16.42 4.31 -0.84
C PHE A 114 -17.70 4.15 -1.67
N PRO A 115 -18.83 4.77 -1.25
CA PRO A 115 -20.06 4.77 -2.02
C PRO A 115 -19.86 5.46 -3.37
N ARG A 116 -20.81 5.29 -4.30
CA ARG A 116 -20.81 6.04 -5.57
C ARG A 116 -21.28 7.48 -5.36
N LEU A 117 -20.51 8.21 -4.56
CA LEU A 117 -20.67 9.63 -4.25
C LEU A 117 -19.34 10.35 -4.52
N PRO A 118 -19.35 11.68 -4.72
CA PRO A 118 -18.11 12.41 -4.96
C PRO A 118 -17.14 12.28 -3.78
N VAL A 119 -15.84 12.18 -4.06
CA VAL A 119 -14.80 12.03 -3.03
C VAL A 119 -13.75 13.11 -3.21
N ARG A 120 -13.53 13.91 -2.17
CA ARG A 120 -12.53 14.98 -2.13
C ARG A 120 -11.30 14.55 -1.34
N GLN A 121 -10.12 14.82 -1.90
CA GLN A 121 -8.86 14.68 -1.20
C GLN A 121 -8.57 15.93 -0.39
N TRP A 122 -8.21 15.75 0.88
CA TRP A 122 -7.74 16.81 1.78
C TRP A 122 -6.31 16.48 2.21
N VAL A 123 -5.35 17.32 1.82
CA VAL A 123 -3.93 17.11 2.14
C VAL A 123 -3.50 18.12 3.20
N LEU A 124 -2.98 17.65 4.33
CA LEU A 124 -2.40 18.51 5.37
C LEU A 124 -0.90 18.27 5.49
N SER A 125 -0.14 19.32 5.23
CA SER A 125 1.28 19.42 5.61
C SER A 125 1.44 20.38 6.77
N VAL A 126 2.30 20.03 7.71
CA VAL A 126 2.63 20.84 8.90
C VAL A 126 4.09 21.30 8.86
N PRO A 127 4.51 22.30 9.65
CA PRO A 127 5.89 22.80 9.65
C PRO A 127 6.89 21.72 10.09
N LYS A 128 8.13 21.75 9.55
CA LYS A 128 9.19 20.75 9.84
C LYS A 128 9.37 20.52 11.36
N ARG A 129 9.37 21.61 12.14
CA ARG A 129 9.47 21.58 13.61
C ARG A 129 8.46 20.65 14.28
N LEU A 130 7.20 20.62 13.80
CA LEU A 130 6.16 19.76 14.38
C LEU A 130 6.26 18.29 13.95
N ARG A 131 6.88 18.04 12.79
CA ARG A 131 6.96 16.68 12.22
C ARG A 131 7.82 15.75 13.07
N TYR A 132 8.87 16.26 13.72
CA TYR A 132 9.74 15.46 14.60
C TYR A 132 8.94 14.80 15.73
N TYR A 133 8.09 15.57 16.42
CA TYR A 133 7.20 15.04 17.46
C TYR A 133 6.22 14.02 16.89
N MET A 134 5.59 14.32 15.75
CA MET A 134 4.62 13.40 15.12
C MET A 134 5.26 12.11 14.62
N GLN A 135 6.52 12.16 14.21
CA GLN A 135 7.26 10.99 13.74
C GLN A 135 7.56 10.05 14.91
N ARG A 136 8.03 10.60 16.04
CA ARG A 136 8.40 9.87 17.26
C ARG A 136 7.20 9.41 18.08
N GLU A 137 6.19 10.26 18.23
CA GLU A 137 5.06 10.05 19.15
C GLU A 137 3.74 9.79 18.41
N GLY A 138 3.34 8.52 18.39
CA GLY A 138 2.04 8.09 17.85
C GLY A 138 0.82 8.85 18.41
N PRO A 139 0.75 9.16 19.73
CA PRO A 139 -0.34 9.95 20.30
C PRO A 139 -0.43 11.39 19.75
N VAL A 140 0.70 12.04 19.49
CA VAL A 140 0.77 13.39 18.91
C VAL A 140 0.27 13.36 17.47
N LEU A 141 0.73 12.39 16.67
CA LEU A 141 0.22 12.18 15.32
C LEU A 141 -1.30 11.96 15.31
N GLY A 142 -1.81 11.11 16.21
CA GLY A 142 -3.24 10.85 16.35
C GLY A 142 -4.04 12.06 16.82
N MET A 143 -3.47 12.93 17.65
CA MET A 143 -4.08 14.20 18.04
C MET A 143 -4.22 15.14 16.83
N VAL A 144 -3.15 15.35 16.06
CA VAL A 144 -3.19 16.23 14.88
C VAL A 144 -4.19 15.72 13.84
N LEU A 145 -4.21 14.41 13.57
CA LEU A 145 -5.17 13.81 12.65
C LEU A 145 -6.63 14.00 13.12
N ARG A 146 -6.90 13.86 14.42
CA ARG A 146 -8.25 14.11 14.97
C ARG A 146 -8.66 15.57 14.82
N ILE A 147 -7.74 16.51 15.06
CA ILE A 147 -8.01 17.94 14.83
C ILE A 147 -8.33 18.17 13.35
N PHE A 148 -7.55 17.56 12.44
CA PHE A 148 -7.76 17.70 11.00
C PHE A 148 -9.15 17.21 10.57
N LEU A 149 -9.54 16.01 10.98
CA LEU A 149 -10.84 15.43 10.66
C LEU A 149 -12.02 16.22 11.24
N ARG A 150 -11.87 16.79 12.45
CA ARG A 150 -12.91 17.67 13.02
C ARG A 150 -13.09 18.95 12.20
N VAL A 151 -12.00 19.54 11.71
CA VAL A 151 -12.09 20.73 10.85
C VAL A 151 -12.73 20.36 9.51
N ILE A 152 -12.34 19.24 8.89
CA ILE A 152 -12.99 18.73 7.67
C ILE A 152 -14.50 18.56 7.90
N ALA A 153 -14.90 17.91 9.00
CA ALA A 153 -16.31 17.72 9.33
C ALA A 153 -17.06 19.04 9.48
N GLN A 154 -16.50 20.00 10.22
CA GLN A 154 -17.10 21.34 10.38
C GLN A 154 -17.25 22.06 9.05
N THR A 155 -16.26 21.96 8.17
CA THR A 155 -16.30 22.58 6.85
C THR A 155 -17.33 21.92 5.95
N LEU A 156 -17.39 20.59 5.89
CA LEU A 156 -18.39 19.89 5.09
C LEU A 156 -19.80 20.16 5.59
N GLN A 157 -20.04 20.15 6.91
CA GLN A 157 -21.32 20.53 7.51
C GLN A 157 -21.73 21.96 7.11
N ALA A 158 -20.82 22.93 7.24
CA ALA A 158 -21.10 24.34 6.91
C ALA A 158 -21.34 24.58 5.41
N ASN A 159 -20.84 23.70 4.55
CA ASN A 159 -20.96 23.82 3.10
C ASN A 159 -21.94 22.79 2.50
N SER A 160 -22.84 22.22 3.30
CA SER A 160 -23.88 21.29 2.81
C SER A 160 -25.27 21.92 3.05
N PRO A 161 -25.82 22.71 2.11
CA PRO A 161 -27.06 23.47 2.31
C PRO A 161 -28.27 22.59 2.66
N GLY A 162 -28.32 21.37 2.12
CA GLY A 162 -29.39 20.40 2.43
C GLY A 162 -29.43 19.99 3.91
N ALA A 163 -28.31 20.11 4.62
CA ALA A 163 -28.18 19.79 6.03
C ALA A 163 -28.31 21.01 6.96
N ALA A 164 -28.66 22.20 6.44
CA ALA A 164 -28.63 23.45 7.22
C ALA A 164 -29.52 23.44 8.46
N ASN A 165 -30.65 22.71 8.40
CA ASN A 165 -31.64 22.60 9.48
C ASN A 165 -31.54 21.29 10.28
N VAL A 166 -30.55 20.45 9.98
CA VAL A 166 -30.34 19.16 10.64
C VAL A 166 -29.49 19.36 11.90
N ASP A 167 -29.79 18.64 12.97
CA ASP A 167 -28.92 18.63 14.15
C ASP A 167 -27.51 18.15 13.78
N LYS A 168 -26.51 18.95 14.13
CA LYS A 168 -25.09 18.63 13.87
C LYS A 168 -24.66 17.31 14.51
N ALA A 169 -25.32 16.87 15.58
CA ALA A 169 -25.05 15.58 16.22
C ALA A 169 -25.40 14.38 15.33
N ALA A 170 -26.41 14.53 14.45
CA ALA A 170 -26.83 13.51 13.50
C ALA A 170 -26.02 13.53 12.18
N LEU A 171 -25.13 14.51 12.00
CA LEU A 171 -24.34 14.70 10.78
C LEU A 171 -22.94 14.11 10.91
N HIS A 172 -22.66 13.11 10.07
CA HIS A 172 -21.40 12.37 10.07
C HIS A 172 -20.68 12.48 8.72
N ILE A 173 -19.34 12.62 8.75
CA ILE A 173 -18.52 12.47 7.54
C ILE A 173 -18.22 10.99 7.26
N GLY A 174 -17.87 10.68 6.02
CA GLY A 174 -17.22 9.41 5.67
C GLY A 174 -15.82 9.65 5.15
N ALA A 175 -14.78 9.20 5.86
CA ALA A 175 -13.40 9.47 5.45
C ALA A 175 -12.40 8.32 5.70
N VAL A 176 -11.38 8.27 4.86
CA VAL A 176 -10.20 7.41 5.03
C VAL A 176 -8.94 8.28 5.00
N ALA A 177 -8.18 8.27 6.09
CA ALA A 177 -6.92 9.00 6.19
C ALA A 177 -5.72 8.07 5.94
N PHE A 178 -4.83 8.47 5.04
CA PHE A 178 -3.54 7.86 4.77
C PHE A 178 -2.45 8.70 5.42
N ILE A 179 -1.59 8.03 6.20
CA ILE A 179 -0.51 8.67 6.94
C ILE A 179 0.78 8.43 6.18
N HIS A 180 1.29 9.46 5.52
CA HIS A 180 2.59 9.41 4.87
C HIS A 180 3.64 9.83 5.88
N ARG A 181 4.74 9.08 5.95
CA ARG A 181 5.92 9.37 6.78
C ARG A 181 7.17 9.64 5.96
N PHE A 182 7.00 9.77 4.65
CA PHE A 182 8.07 9.87 3.66
C PHE A 182 7.76 11.00 2.68
N GLY A 183 8.80 11.65 2.18
CA GLY A 183 8.72 12.61 1.08
C GLY A 183 9.24 12.02 -0.23
N SER A 184 9.17 12.81 -1.30
CA SER A 184 9.62 12.38 -2.62
C SER A 184 11.14 12.21 -2.75
N SER A 185 11.93 12.72 -1.79
CA SER A 185 13.40 12.65 -1.74
C SER A 185 13.90 11.64 -0.70
N LEU A 186 13.12 10.59 -0.41
CA LEU A 186 13.42 9.55 0.59
C LEU A 186 13.65 10.10 2.01
N ASN A 187 13.15 11.30 2.29
CA ASN A 187 13.28 11.96 3.58
C ASN A 187 12.07 11.68 4.48
N GLU A 188 12.25 11.78 5.79
CA GLU A 188 11.14 11.73 6.73
C GLU A 188 10.21 12.95 6.53
N HIS A 189 8.96 12.67 6.20
CA HIS A 189 7.98 13.71 5.89
C HIS A 189 6.58 13.29 6.32
N VAL A 190 6.25 13.59 7.58
CA VAL A 190 4.91 13.29 8.10
C VAL A 190 3.88 14.26 7.53
N HIS A 191 2.91 13.73 6.80
CA HIS A 191 1.77 14.47 6.26
C HIS A 191 0.57 13.55 6.07
N PHE A 192 -0.62 14.14 5.92
CA PHE A 192 -1.87 13.40 5.82
C PHE A 192 -2.51 13.60 4.46
N HIS A 193 -2.99 12.50 3.87
CA HIS A 193 -3.96 12.53 2.79
C HIS A 193 -5.27 11.96 3.32
N VAL A 194 -6.34 12.74 3.35
CA VAL A 194 -7.67 12.29 3.78
C VAL A 194 -8.59 12.28 2.57
N CYS A 195 -9.06 11.10 2.17
CA CYS A 195 -10.12 10.99 1.17
C CYS A 195 -11.46 11.00 1.93
N ALA A 196 -12.24 12.06 1.77
CA ALA A 196 -13.56 12.21 2.39
C ALA A 196 -14.63 12.21 1.30
N VAL A 197 -15.78 11.57 1.55
CA VAL A 197 -16.98 11.79 0.74
C VAL A 197 -17.32 13.27 0.81
N ASP A 198 -17.58 13.91 -0.33
CA ASP A 198 -17.71 15.36 -0.47
C ASP A 198 -19.11 15.84 -0.02
N GLY A 199 -19.37 15.70 1.28
CA GLY A 199 -20.65 15.99 1.92
C GLY A 199 -20.75 15.34 3.29
N VAL A 200 -21.96 15.33 3.85
CA VAL A 200 -22.26 14.74 5.16
C VAL A 200 -23.42 13.76 5.05
N PHE A 201 -23.43 12.76 5.93
CA PHE A 201 -24.50 11.78 6.08
C PHE A 201 -25.30 12.13 7.32
N GLU A 202 -26.61 12.31 7.14
CA GLU A 202 -27.58 12.40 8.21
C GLU A 202 -28.06 10.99 8.60
N GLU A 203 -28.04 10.70 9.90
CA GLU A 203 -28.72 9.55 10.47
C GLU A 203 -30.19 9.89 10.73
N VAL A 204 -31.10 9.12 10.11
CA VAL A 204 -32.55 9.23 10.30
C VAL A 204 -33.04 7.96 10.97
N ALA A 205 -33.79 8.10 12.06
CA ALA A 205 -34.44 6.98 12.73
C ALA A 205 -35.33 6.22 11.73
N GLY A 206 -35.23 4.88 11.70
CA GLY A 206 -36.17 4.07 10.95
C GLY A 206 -37.58 4.22 11.53
N GLU A 207 -38.61 4.16 10.69
CA GLU A 207 -39.99 4.12 11.18
C GLU A 207 -40.18 2.93 12.13
N GLU A 208 -40.82 3.17 13.28
CA GLU A 208 -41.31 2.10 14.17
C GLU A 208 -42.36 1.32 13.39
N VAL A 209 -42.04 0.08 13.02
CA VAL A 209 -43.06 -0.86 12.54
C VAL A 209 -43.88 -1.26 13.77
N ASP A 210 -45.20 -1.16 13.67
CA ASP A 210 -46.14 -1.47 14.74
C ASP A 210 -45.80 -2.80 15.45
N ALA A 211 -45.99 -2.81 16.77
CA ALA A 211 -45.53 -3.80 17.74
C ALA A 211 -46.16 -5.22 17.63
N ALA A 212 -46.57 -5.66 16.44
CA ALA A 212 -47.14 -7.00 16.21
C ALA A 212 -46.13 -8.03 15.67
N ASP A 213 -45.02 -7.61 15.06
CA ASP A 213 -44.01 -8.52 14.47
C ASP A 213 -42.62 -8.38 15.12
N ALA A 214 -42.58 -8.10 16.42
CA ALA A 214 -41.36 -7.94 17.21
C ALA A 214 -40.68 -9.28 17.55
N ALA A 215 -40.13 -9.94 16.53
CA ALA A 215 -39.08 -10.94 16.71
C ALA A 215 -37.93 -10.67 15.72
N SER A 216 -36.96 -9.85 16.18
CA SER A 216 -35.55 -9.88 15.74
C SER A 216 -35.09 -9.05 14.52
N GLN A 217 -35.70 -7.93 14.13
CA GLN A 217 -35.02 -6.98 13.23
C GLN A 217 -35.34 -5.52 13.59
N SER A 218 -34.40 -4.84 14.27
CA SER A 218 -34.42 -3.38 14.35
C SER A 218 -34.33 -2.83 12.92
N SER A 219 -35.30 -2.02 12.49
CA SER A 219 -35.23 -1.32 11.20
C SER A 219 -33.86 -0.63 11.06
N PRO A 220 -33.11 -0.84 9.97
CA PRO A 220 -31.79 -0.23 9.83
C PRO A 220 -31.93 1.29 9.78
N SER A 221 -31.10 2.03 10.54
CA SER A 221 -31.02 3.49 10.46
C SER A 221 -30.91 3.92 9.00
N ARG A 222 -31.83 4.77 8.54
CA ARG A 222 -31.80 5.29 7.18
C ARG A 222 -30.75 6.39 7.12
N ILE A 223 -30.00 6.45 6.02
CA ILE A 223 -29.01 7.50 5.78
C ILE A 223 -29.48 8.42 4.67
N ILE A 224 -29.33 9.73 4.88
CA ILE A 224 -29.53 10.76 3.85
C ILE A 224 -28.19 11.43 3.59
N PHE A 225 -27.78 11.52 2.32
CA PHE A 225 -26.54 12.21 1.95
C PHE A 225 -26.82 13.64 1.51
N HIS A 226 -26.15 14.58 2.17
CA HIS A 226 -26.18 15.99 1.85
C HIS A 226 -24.85 16.38 1.18
N PRO A 227 -24.84 16.66 -0.14
CA PRO A 227 -23.62 17.00 -0.85
C PRO A 227 -23.08 18.36 -0.41
N ALA A 228 -21.75 18.48 -0.34
CA ALA A 228 -21.11 19.76 -0.13
C ALA A 228 -21.15 20.59 -1.43
N THR A 229 -21.55 21.85 -1.34
CA THR A 229 -21.54 22.79 -2.46
C THR A 229 -20.27 23.63 -2.42
N GLY A 230 -19.40 23.42 -3.42
CA GLY A 230 -18.32 24.33 -3.79
C GLY A 230 -17.43 24.82 -2.64
N VAL A 231 -16.63 23.92 -2.03
CA VAL A 231 -15.59 24.30 -1.06
C VAL A 231 -14.65 25.32 -1.70
N THR A 232 -14.86 26.61 -1.39
CA THR A 232 -14.18 27.73 -2.04
C THR A 232 -12.75 27.91 -1.53
N ALA A 233 -11.93 28.65 -2.27
CA ALA A 233 -10.59 29.02 -1.83
C ALA A 233 -10.59 29.73 -0.46
N ASP A 234 -11.59 30.57 -0.20
CA ASP A 234 -11.76 31.24 1.09
C ASP A 234 -12.07 30.26 2.22
N ALA A 235 -12.95 29.28 1.98
CA ALA A 235 -13.24 28.22 2.95
C ALA A 235 -11.97 27.41 3.27
N VAL A 236 -11.12 27.13 2.27
CA VAL A 236 -9.83 26.45 2.47
C VAL A 236 -8.85 27.32 3.28
N GLY A 237 -8.83 28.64 3.02
CA GLY A 237 -8.05 29.59 3.81
C GLY A 237 -8.45 29.59 5.29
N GLN A 238 -9.76 29.57 5.56
CA GLN A 238 -10.31 29.46 6.93
C GLN A 238 -9.96 28.12 7.59
N VAL A 239 -10.03 27.02 6.84
CA VAL A 239 -9.60 25.68 7.30
C VAL A 239 -8.13 25.71 7.72
N GLN A 240 -7.25 26.24 6.89
CA GLN A 240 -5.82 26.33 7.20
C GLN A 240 -5.56 27.19 8.44
N ALA A 241 -6.21 28.34 8.56
CA ALA A 241 -6.09 29.22 9.73
C ALA A 241 -6.59 28.52 11.02
N SER A 242 -7.72 27.82 10.95
CA SER A 242 -8.30 27.05 12.05
C SER A 242 -7.36 25.92 12.49
N LEU A 243 -6.82 25.16 11.53
CA LEU A 243 -5.87 24.08 11.79
C LEU A 243 -4.60 24.60 12.45
N ARG A 244 -4.00 25.68 11.92
CA ARG A 244 -2.80 26.30 12.50
C ARG A 244 -3.01 26.64 13.97
N LYS A 245 -4.09 27.36 14.30
CA LYS A 245 -4.41 27.75 15.68
C LYS A 245 -4.65 26.55 16.59
N ARG A 246 -5.48 25.59 16.14
CA ARG A 246 -5.86 24.42 16.96
C ARG A 246 -4.69 23.46 17.19
N ILE A 247 -3.85 23.24 16.18
CA ILE A 247 -2.69 22.37 16.27
C ILE A 247 -1.67 22.99 17.23
N LEU A 248 -1.28 24.26 17.03
CA LEU A 248 -0.31 24.91 17.90
C LEU A 248 -0.78 24.96 19.37
N ARG A 249 -2.05 25.29 19.60
CA ARG A 249 -2.65 25.22 20.94
C ARG A 249 -2.55 23.82 21.55
N ALA A 250 -2.77 22.78 20.75
CA ALA A 250 -2.71 21.40 21.23
C ALA A 250 -1.28 20.92 21.50
N PHE A 251 -0.28 21.47 20.81
CA PHE A 251 1.14 21.24 21.13
C PHE A 251 1.53 21.91 22.45
N VAL A 252 1.12 23.17 22.66
CA VAL A 252 1.32 23.88 23.93
C VAL A 252 0.64 23.15 25.09
N GLY A 253 -0.63 22.76 24.90
CA GLY A 253 -1.38 22.04 25.92
C GLY A 253 -0.83 20.63 26.26
N ARG A 254 0.15 20.14 25.50
CA ARG A 254 0.88 18.89 25.79
C ARG A 254 2.32 19.12 26.27
N GLY A 255 2.75 20.38 26.45
CA GLY A 255 4.12 20.71 26.83
C GLY A 255 5.17 20.40 25.76
N LEU A 256 4.76 20.30 24.48
CA LEU A 256 5.69 20.03 23.36
C LEU A 256 6.29 21.32 22.77
N LEU A 257 5.63 22.45 23.03
CA LEU A 257 6.06 23.79 22.65
C LEU A 257 5.72 24.74 23.79
N GLU A 258 6.56 25.74 23.98
CA GLU A 258 6.24 26.84 24.86
C GLU A 258 5.20 27.78 24.23
N SER A 259 4.45 28.48 25.08
CA SER A 259 3.37 29.37 24.61
C SER A 259 3.89 30.49 23.69
N PHE A 260 5.07 31.03 23.98
CA PHE A 260 5.69 32.08 23.16
C PHE A 260 6.13 31.55 21.79
N GLU A 261 6.62 30.31 21.71
CA GLU A 261 7.03 29.67 20.45
C GLU A 261 5.83 29.45 19.54
N ALA A 262 4.70 29.01 20.10
CA ALA A 262 3.46 28.87 19.35
C ALA A 262 2.96 30.23 18.83
N GLN A 263 3.10 31.30 19.61
CA GLN A 263 2.72 32.66 19.21
C GLN A 263 3.62 33.19 18.09
N GLU A 264 4.93 32.98 18.18
CA GLU A 264 5.88 33.31 17.12
C GLU A 264 5.54 32.56 15.82
N MET A 265 5.29 31.24 15.94
CA MET A 265 4.85 30.41 14.82
C MET A 265 3.51 30.85 14.21
N LEU A 266 2.65 31.57 14.93
CA LEU A 266 1.43 32.19 14.41
C LEU A 266 1.70 33.50 13.63
N GLY A 267 2.83 34.15 13.87
CA GLY A 267 3.28 35.34 13.14
C GLY A 267 3.96 35.05 11.80
N TYR A 268 4.45 33.84 11.57
CA TYR A 268 5.16 33.51 10.33
C TYR A 268 4.32 33.69 9.06
N LYS A 269 4.86 34.46 8.11
CA LYS A 269 4.32 34.62 6.75
C LYS A 269 4.24 33.29 6.00
N HIS A 270 5.31 32.50 6.10
CA HIS A 270 5.40 31.15 5.54
C HIS A 270 5.40 30.12 6.66
N SER A 271 4.23 29.93 7.28
CA SER A 271 4.11 29.11 8.49
C SER A 271 4.55 27.66 8.32
N GLY A 272 4.52 27.11 7.10
CA GLY A 272 4.77 25.70 6.81
C GLY A 272 3.53 24.82 6.96
N PHE A 273 2.39 25.39 7.39
CA PHE A 273 1.08 24.77 7.26
C PHE A 273 0.57 24.95 5.83
N SER A 274 0.08 23.87 5.23
CA SER A 274 -0.56 23.89 3.92
C SER A 274 -1.73 22.92 3.90
N VAL A 275 -2.87 23.37 3.38
CA VAL A 275 -4.04 22.54 3.10
C VAL A 275 -4.33 22.58 1.61
N ASP A 276 -4.43 21.41 0.98
CA ASP A 276 -4.84 21.28 -0.42
C ASP A 276 -6.11 20.45 -0.53
N THR A 277 -7.07 20.93 -1.33
CA THR A 277 -8.39 20.32 -1.56
C THR A 277 -8.79 20.30 -3.04
N SER A 278 -7.82 20.57 -3.92
CA SER A 278 -8.01 20.76 -5.35
C SER A 278 -8.55 19.52 -6.07
N VAL A 279 -8.31 18.33 -5.54
CA VAL A 279 -8.76 17.06 -6.14
C VAL A 279 -10.12 16.65 -5.57
N CYS A 280 -11.16 16.68 -6.43
CA CYS A 280 -12.45 16.05 -6.17
C CYS A 280 -12.82 15.11 -7.32
N ILE A 281 -13.10 13.86 -7.00
CA ILE A 281 -13.47 12.81 -7.95
C ILE A 281 -14.99 12.71 -7.99
N ALA A 282 -15.55 12.72 -9.20
CA ALA A 282 -16.99 12.59 -9.41
C ALA A 282 -17.51 11.19 -9.02
N ALA A 283 -18.79 11.12 -8.64
CA ALA A 283 -19.45 9.89 -8.17
C ALA A 283 -19.33 8.69 -9.12
N HIS A 284 -19.37 8.94 -10.43
CA HIS A 284 -19.29 7.90 -11.46
C HIS A 284 -17.86 7.52 -11.86
N ASP A 285 -16.85 8.35 -11.52
CA ASP A 285 -15.45 8.14 -11.92
C ASP A 285 -14.73 7.19 -10.95
N ARG A 286 -15.08 5.91 -11.06
CA ARG A 286 -14.50 4.85 -10.23
C ARG A 286 -13.02 4.62 -10.53
N ALA A 287 -12.61 4.81 -11.78
CA ALA A 287 -11.22 4.68 -12.20
C ALA A 287 -10.35 5.82 -11.63
N GLY A 288 -10.85 7.07 -11.65
CA GLY A 288 -10.21 8.21 -11.01
C GLY A 288 -10.11 8.05 -9.50
N LEU A 289 -11.15 7.49 -8.85
CA LEU A 289 -11.12 7.20 -7.42
C LEU A 289 -10.04 6.16 -7.08
N GLU A 290 -9.95 5.07 -7.83
CA GLU A 290 -8.90 4.08 -7.63
C GLU A 290 -7.51 4.67 -7.84
N ARG A 291 -7.32 5.53 -8.86
CA ARG A 291 -6.05 6.23 -9.10
C ARG A 291 -5.65 7.12 -7.92
N LEU A 292 -6.60 7.89 -7.38
CA LEU A 292 -6.40 8.70 -6.19
C LEU A 292 -6.03 7.83 -4.97
N LEU A 293 -6.73 6.72 -4.75
CA LEU A 293 -6.47 5.83 -3.63
C LEU A 293 -5.13 5.11 -3.75
N ARG A 294 -4.70 4.73 -4.97
CA ARG A 294 -3.34 4.24 -5.24
C ARG A 294 -2.30 5.30 -4.90
N TYR A 295 -2.50 6.54 -5.33
CA TYR A 295 -1.64 7.67 -4.98
C TYR A 295 -1.52 7.86 -3.45
N CYS A 296 -2.65 7.81 -2.74
CA CYS A 296 -2.68 7.93 -1.28
C CYS A 296 -2.08 6.72 -0.55
N ALA A 297 -2.16 5.51 -1.12
CA ALA A 297 -1.64 4.27 -0.52
C ALA A 297 -0.20 3.92 -0.95
N ARG A 298 0.45 4.81 -1.71
CA ARG A 298 1.73 4.57 -2.40
C ARG A 298 2.86 4.12 -1.48
N PRO A 299 3.82 3.31 -2.00
CA PRO A 299 5.06 3.02 -1.30
C PRO A 299 5.92 4.28 -1.07
N PRO A 300 6.90 4.22 -0.14
CA PRO A 300 7.83 5.33 0.10
C PRO A 300 8.67 5.71 -1.11
N PHE A 301 8.97 4.73 -1.98
CA PHE A 301 9.79 4.93 -3.16
C PHE A 301 9.44 3.92 -4.26
N ALA A 302 9.95 4.18 -5.47
CA ALA A 302 9.77 3.33 -6.64
C ALA A 302 11.13 2.96 -7.23
N MET A 303 11.29 1.70 -7.63
CA MET A 303 12.57 1.19 -8.14
C MET A 303 12.95 1.79 -9.49
N GLU A 304 11.97 2.12 -10.33
CA GLU A 304 12.16 2.79 -11.63
C GLU A 304 12.86 4.16 -11.52
N ARG A 305 12.97 4.72 -10.32
CA ARG A 305 13.64 6.00 -10.04
C ARG A 305 15.06 5.85 -9.53
N LEU A 306 15.49 4.63 -9.24
CA LEU A 306 16.83 4.33 -8.75
C LEU A 306 17.68 3.84 -9.91
N ARG A 307 18.84 4.46 -10.11
CA ARG A 307 19.85 4.01 -11.06
C ARG A 307 21.25 4.09 -10.45
N LYS A 308 22.19 3.33 -11.00
CA LYS A 308 23.59 3.36 -10.62
C LYS A 308 24.32 4.45 -11.42
N ALA A 309 25.30 5.11 -10.81
CA ALA A 309 26.19 6.06 -11.46
C ALA A 309 27.59 5.89 -10.85
N GLY A 310 28.42 5.02 -11.45
CA GLY A 310 29.69 4.61 -10.85
C GLY A 310 29.49 3.87 -9.52
N SER A 311 30.20 4.29 -8.47
CA SER A 311 30.03 3.79 -7.09
C SER A 311 28.79 4.34 -6.38
N GLU A 312 28.15 5.37 -6.94
CA GLU A 312 27.03 6.08 -6.35
C GLU A 312 25.69 5.60 -6.91
N LEU A 313 24.62 5.94 -6.18
CA LEU A 313 23.23 5.71 -6.58
C LEU A 313 22.52 7.03 -6.79
N VAL A 314 21.82 7.15 -7.93
CA VAL A 314 21.01 8.33 -8.23
C VAL A 314 19.54 7.98 -8.10
N TYR A 315 18.82 8.72 -7.26
CA TYR A 315 17.38 8.59 -7.09
C TYR A 315 16.63 9.81 -7.61
N ARG A 316 15.75 9.61 -8.60
CA ARG A 316 14.90 10.67 -9.16
C ARG A 316 13.72 10.99 -8.23
N CYS A 317 13.63 12.23 -7.80
CA CYS A 317 12.56 12.78 -6.98
C CYS A 317 11.34 13.18 -7.83
N ALA A 318 10.13 12.85 -7.38
CA ALA A 318 8.88 13.27 -8.06
C ALA A 318 8.63 14.78 -8.07
N LYS A 319 9.25 15.49 -7.14
CA LYS A 319 9.16 16.95 -6.97
C LYS A 319 10.57 17.46 -6.77
N GLN A 320 10.85 18.64 -7.33
CA GLN A 320 12.13 19.33 -7.15
C GLN A 320 12.44 19.45 -5.66
N HIS A 321 13.66 19.04 -5.28
CA HIS A 321 14.18 19.26 -3.95
C HIS A 321 15.10 20.48 -3.95
N SER A 322 15.28 21.11 -2.79
CA SER A 322 16.25 22.18 -2.60
C SER A 322 17.39 21.64 -1.76
N GLU A 323 18.54 21.39 -2.38
CA GLU A 323 19.76 21.11 -1.63
C GLU A 323 20.38 22.42 -1.14
N PRO A 324 20.93 22.48 0.08
CA PRO A 324 21.78 23.61 0.48
C PRO A 324 22.92 23.73 -0.54
N GLY A 325 23.00 24.85 -1.25
CA GLY A 325 24.08 25.05 -2.23
C GLY A 325 25.44 25.11 -1.51
N SER A 326 26.41 24.34 -1.97
CA SER A 326 27.78 24.31 -1.45
C SER A 326 28.56 25.61 -1.70
N LEU A 327 27.97 26.59 -2.40
CA LEU A 327 28.61 27.86 -2.78
C LEU A 327 28.03 29.05 -2.01
N PRO A 328 28.86 29.94 -1.43
CA PRO A 328 28.43 31.08 -0.59
C PRO A 328 27.47 32.06 -1.27
N HIS A 329 27.43 32.08 -2.61
CA HIS A 329 26.62 33.01 -3.40
C HIS A 329 25.29 32.43 -3.92
N ASN A 330 25.01 31.14 -3.69
CA ASN A 330 23.75 30.52 -4.12
C ASN A 330 22.90 30.07 -2.92
N LYS A 331 22.42 31.05 -2.13
CA LYS A 331 21.54 30.82 -0.96
C LYS A 331 20.16 30.22 -1.33
N ARG A 332 19.82 30.17 -2.62
CA ARG A 332 18.70 29.37 -3.14
C ARG A 332 19.31 28.11 -3.74
N GLY A 333 19.06 27.00 -3.07
CA GLY A 333 19.54 25.68 -3.49
C GLY A 333 19.34 25.39 -4.98
N VAL A 334 20.26 24.62 -5.55
CA VAL A 334 20.10 24.09 -6.90
C VAL A 334 18.82 23.25 -6.90
N LYS A 335 17.89 23.56 -7.80
CA LYS A 335 16.68 22.78 -8.00
C LYS A 335 17.08 21.48 -8.71
N ALA A 336 17.43 20.48 -7.93
CA ALA A 336 17.68 19.15 -8.44
C ALA A 336 16.40 18.31 -8.32
N ASP A 337 16.07 17.60 -9.38
CA ASP A 337 15.07 16.54 -9.41
C ASP A 337 15.69 15.18 -9.09
N GLU A 338 16.98 15.13 -8.77
CA GLU A 338 17.73 13.92 -8.47
C GLU A 338 18.54 14.11 -7.18
N ILE A 339 18.73 13.02 -6.44
CA ILE A 339 19.64 12.97 -5.28
C ILE A 339 20.67 11.88 -5.53
N THR A 340 21.93 12.18 -5.26
CA THR A 340 23.02 11.20 -5.27
C THR A 340 23.21 10.68 -3.85
N LEU A 341 23.34 9.37 -3.71
CA LEU A 341 23.44 8.67 -2.44
C LEU A 341 24.49 7.56 -2.56
N THR A 342 25.29 7.40 -1.53
CA THR A 342 26.05 6.16 -1.36
C THR A 342 25.09 5.00 -1.09
N PRO A 343 25.50 3.74 -1.34
CA PRO A 343 24.73 2.57 -0.94
C PRO A 343 24.27 2.58 0.52
N LEU A 344 25.16 2.99 1.45
CA LEU A 344 24.88 3.06 2.88
C LEU A 344 23.84 4.15 3.19
N GLU A 345 23.95 5.33 2.58
CA GLU A 345 22.97 6.41 2.74
C GLU A 345 21.58 6.02 2.22
N LEU A 346 21.51 5.25 1.12
CA LEU A 346 20.23 4.74 0.62
C LEU A 346 19.59 3.79 1.65
N ILE A 347 20.35 2.83 2.18
CA ILE A 347 19.88 1.88 3.19
C ILE A 347 19.41 2.63 4.44
N GLU A 348 20.19 3.60 4.91
CA GLU A 348 19.87 4.44 6.07
C GLU A 348 18.56 5.21 5.87
N ARG A 349 18.37 5.84 4.71
CA ARG A 349 17.12 6.53 4.38
C ARG A 349 15.94 5.56 4.34
N ILE A 350 16.10 4.38 3.73
CA ILE A 350 15.03 3.37 3.69
C ILE A 350 14.69 2.86 5.11
N ALA A 351 15.70 2.64 5.96
CA ALA A 351 15.55 2.18 7.33
C ALA A 351 14.64 3.11 8.15
N LYS A 352 14.84 4.44 8.04
CA LYS A 352 13.99 5.47 8.70
C LYS A 352 12.53 5.43 8.25
N LEU A 353 12.26 4.94 7.05
CA LEU A 353 10.91 4.88 6.49
C LEU A 353 10.16 3.59 6.85
N VAL A 354 10.80 2.62 7.52
CA VAL A 354 10.15 1.37 7.95
C VAL A 354 9.16 1.65 9.10
N PRO A 355 7.85 1.46 8.90
CA PRO A 355 6.87 1.78 9.93
C PRO A 355 6.82 0.70 11.03
N PRO A 356 6.64 1.10 12.31
CA PRO A 356 6.56 0.16 13.43
C PRO A 356 5.48 -0.93 13.25
N PRO A 357 5.68 -2.14 13.81
CA PRO A 357 4.68 -3.20 13.85
C PRO A 357 3.32 -2.73 14.36
N ARG A 358 2.25 -3.35 13.84
CA ARG A 358 0.85 -3.11 14.25
C ARG A 358 0.36 -1.67 14.11
N THR A 359 1.08 -0.80 13.39
CA THR A 359 0.59 0.55 13.09
C THR A 359 -0.18 0.58 11.78
N HIS A 360 -1.42 1.06 11.82
CA HIS A 360 -2.24 1.22 10.61
C HIS A 360 -1.72 2.37 9.74
N ARG A 361 -1.45 2.10 8.47
CA ARG A 361 -1.01 3.11 7.48
C ARG A 361 -2.16 3.98 6.97
N HIS A 362 -3.37 3.42 6.97
CA HIS A 362 -4.60 4.15 6.69
C HIS A 362 -5.61 3.89 7.82
N ARG A 363 -6.46 4.86 8.10
CA ARG A 363 -7.45 4.82 9.18
C ARG A 363 -8.79 5.30 8.65
N TYR A 364 -9.85 4.69 9.16
CA TYR A 364 -11.22 4.90 8.72
C TYR A 364 -11.97 5.76 9.75
N PHE A 365 -12.84 6.67 9.30
CA PHE A 365 -13.51 7.65 10.16
C PHE A 365 -14.97 7.89 9.79
N GLY A 366 -15.74 8.30 10.81
CA GLY A 366 -17.17 8.58 10.73
C GLY A 366 -17.96 7.37 10.22
N VAL A 367 -18.85 7.56 9.25
CA VAL A 367 -19.69 6.47 8.72
C VAL A 367 -18.88 5.36 8.03
N LEU A 368 -17.64 5.67 7.62
CA LEU A 368 -16.73 4.68 7.04
C LEU A 368 -15.85 4.01 8.08
N ALA A 369 -16.02 4.23 9.39
CA ALA A 369 -15.29 3.50 10.43
C ALA A 369 -15.76 2.03 10.52
N PRO A 370 -14.89 1.04 10.84
CA PRO A 370 -15.28 -0.37 10.91
C PRO A 370 -16.40 -0.66 11.91
N ASN A 371 -16.43 0.07 13.02
CA ASN A 371 -17.40 -0.10 14.10
C ASN A 371 -18.53 0.94 14.06
N SER A 372 -18.68 1.69 12.97
CA SER A 372 -19.81 2.63 12.85
C SER A 372 -21.10 1.85 12.57
N PRO A 373 -22.20 2.10 13.32
CA PRO A 373 -23.49 1.47 13.05
C PRO A 373 -24.03 1.83 11.65
N LEU A 374 -23.62 2.97 11.10
CA LEU A 374 -24.02 3.46 9.77
C LEU A 374 -23.20 2.84 8.62
N ARG A 375 -22.10 2.12 8.92
CA ARG A 375 -21.20 1.56 7.90
C ARG A 375 -21.91 0.61 6.93
N PRO A 376 -22.75 -0.35 7.37
CA PRO A 376 -23.42 -1.26 6.45
C PRO A 376 -24.28 -0.51 5.43
N ALA A 377 -25.07 0.47 5.88
CA ALA A 377 -25.90 1.29 5.01
C ALA A 377 -25.07 2.07 3.97
N VAL A 378 -23.97 2.71 4.39
CA VAL A 378 -23.12 3.48 3.46
C VAL A 378 -22.35 2.60 2.49
N THR A 379 -21.83 1.46 2.95
CA THR A 379 -21.05 0.56 2.10
C THR A 379 -21.92 -0.26 1.13
N ALA A 380 -23.21 -0.44 1.41
CA ALA A 380 -24.17 -0.99 0.45
C ALA A 380 -24.29 -0.11 -0.81
N LEU A 381 -24.28 1.22 -0.65
CA LEU A 381 -24.27 2.19 -1.76
C LEU A 381 -23.01 2.09 -2.66
N ALA A 382 -21.97 1.37 -2.23
CA ALA A 382 -20.82 1.07 -3.10
C ALA A 382 -21.13 -0.07 -4.09
N ARG A 383 -22.02 -1.00 -3.73
CA ARG A 383 -22.35 -2.23 -4.48
C ARG A 383 -23.57 -2.09 -5.40
N ASP A 384 -24.59 -1.36 -4.96
CA ASP A 384 -25.93 -1.38 -5.57
C ASP A 384 -26.08 -0.66 -6.93
N ALA A 385 -24.98 -0.33 -7.60
CA ALA A 385 -24.95 0.14 -8.98
C ALA A 385 -24.26 -0.85 -9.95
N ALA A 386 -23.96 -2.06 -9.49
CA ALA A 386 -23.52 -3.16 -10.35
C ALA A 386 -24.71 -4.05 -10.70
N VAL A 387 -25.16 -3.95 -11.97
CA VAL A 387 -25.65 -5.01 -12.84
C VAL A 387 -26.03 -6.31 -12.11
N LYS A 388 -27.34 -6.62 -12.05
CA LYS A 388 -27.82 -8.00 -11.87
C LYS A 388 -27.13 -8.85 -12.95
N PRO A 389 -26.32 -9.88 -12.62
CA PRO A 389 -25.89 -10.82 -13.64
C PRO A 389 -27.15 -11.42 -14.25
N ALA A 390 -27.29 -11.27 -15.57
CA ALA A 390 -28.33 -11.96 -16.31
C ALA A 390 -28.16 -13.45 -16.02
N GLN A 391 -29.10 -14.01 -15.25
CA GLN A 391 -29.26 -15.45 -15.19
C GLN A 391 -29.67 -15.85 -16.60
N VAL A 392 -28.73 -16.46 -17.34
CA VAL A 392 -29.08 -17.24 -18.52
C VAL A 392 -29.89 -18.42 -17.98
N GLN A 393 -31.20 -18.29 -18.02
CA GLN A 393 -32.11 -19.42 -17.88
C GLN A 393 -31.86 -20.31 -19.09
N ALA A 394 -31.13 -21.40 -18.89
CA ALA A 394 -31.13 -22.50 -19.84
C ALA A 394 -32.48 -23.22 -19.66
N GLU A 395 -33.43 -22.96 -20.56
CA GLU A 395 -34.60 -23.81 -20.72
C GLU A 395 -34.16 -25.21 -21.16
N PRO A 396 -34.67 -26.30 -20.56
CA PRO A 396 -34.38 -27.64 -21.02
C PRO A 396 -35.23 -27.94 -22.26
N ALA A 397 -34.58 -28.04 -23.42
CA ALA A 397 -35.21 -28.57 -24.62
C ALA A 397 -35.45 -30.07 -24.46
N SER A 398 -36.73 -30.45 -24.41
CA SER A 398 -37.19 -31.82 -24.61
C SER A 398 -37.07 -32.21 -26.09
N THR A 399 -36.49 -33.37 -26.40
CA THR A 399 -37.03 -34.33 -27.38
C THR A 399 -36.28 -35.66 -27.29
N ALA A 400 -37.01 -36.72 -27.55
CA ALA A 400 -36.76 -38.12 -27.20
C ALA A 400 -36.01 -38.95 -28.27
N ALA A 401 -35.67 -40.19 -27.84
CA ALA A 401 -35.33 -41.41 -28.60
C ALA A 401 -33.88 -41.56 -29.11
N GLY A 402 -33.13 -42.64 -28.84
CA GLY A 402 -33.45 -43.92 -28.18
C GLY A 402 -32.23 -44.84 -27.97
N GLU A 403 -32.42 -45.83 -27.09
CA GLU A 403 -31.87 -47.22 -27.04
C GLU A 403 -30.35 -47.47 -27.21
N GLY A 404 -29.63 -48.16 -26.31
CA GLY A 404 -30.06 -48.91 -25.13
C GLY A 404 -28.91 -49.69 -24.42
N ALA A 405 -29.30 -50.26 -23.26
CA ALA A 405 -28.72 -51.36 -22.46
C ALA A 405 -27.30 -51.15 -21.88
N LEU A 406 -26.95 -51.45 -20.63
CA LEU A 406 -27.40 -52.33 -19.54
C LEU A 406 -26.99 -51.62 -18.21
N GLY A 407 -27.64 -51.64 -17.06
CA GLY A 407 -28.51 -52.63 -16.44
C GLY A 407 -27.92 -53.13 -15.11
N VAL A 408 -27.72 -52.30 -14.08
CA VAL A 408 -27.44 -52.77 -12.70
C VAL A 408 -28.08 -51.88 -11.61
N ARG A 409 -29.18 -52.43 -11.05
CA ARG A 409 -29.66 -52.45 -9.65
C ARG A 409 -29.35 -51.28 -8.69
N SER A 410 -30.40 -50.57 -8.29
CA SER A 410 -30.52 -49.81 -7.03
C SER A 410 -30.49 -50.72 -5.80
N PRO A 411 -30.12 -50.17 -4.62
CA PRO A 411 -31.15 -50.02 -3.59
C PRO A 411 -31.10 -48.71 -2.76
N LEU A 412 -32.31 -48.17 -2.55
CA LEU A 412 -32.89 -47.41 -1.42
C LEU A 412 -32.28 -46.06 -0.93
N PRO A 413 -33.12 -45.05 -0.59
CA PRO A 413 -32.70 -43.66 -0.45
C PRO A 413 -32.30 -43.33 0.99
N THR A 414 -31.06 -42.91 1.19
CA THR A 414 -30.64 -42.18 2.39
C THR A 414 -31.04 -40.72 2.22
N GLN A 415 -31.93 -40.26 3.10
CA GLN A 415 -32.34 -38.86 3.19
C GLN A 415 -31.10 -37.98 3.32
N THR A 416 -30.83 -37.16 2.30
CA THR A 416 -29.78 -36.15 2.34
C THR A 416 -30.37 -34.93 3.04
N GLU A 417 -29.92 -34.64 4.26
CA GLU A 417 -30.20 -33.37 4.92
C GLU A 417 -29.82 -32.21 3.99
N PRO A 418 -30.65 -31.16 3.86
CA PRO A 418 -30.30 -30.01 3.03
C PRO A 418 -29.07 -29.33 3.63
N ALA A 419 -27.99 -29.33 2.86
CA ALA A 419 -26.75 -28.64 3.18
C ALA A 419 -27.06 -27.18 3.56
N GLN A 420 -26.73 -26.81 4.79
CA GLN A 420 -26.86 -25.45 5.26
C GLN A 420 -26.13 -24.50 4.30
N PRO A 421 -26.73 -23.36 3.91
CA PRO A 421 -26.08 -22.41 3.03
C PRO A 421 -24.80 -21.90 3.70
N VAL A 422 -23.66 -22.17 3.05
CA VAL A 422 -22.34 -21.65 3.44
C VAL A 422 -22.46 -20.14 3.59
N PRO A 423 -22.11 -19.55 4.75
CA PRO A 423 -22.23 -18.12 4.95
C PRO A 423 -21.41 -17.37 3.89
N PRO A 424 -21.92 -16.26 3.32
CA PRO A 424 -21.22 -15.53 2.28
C PRO A 424 -19.82 -15.14 2.76
N LYS A 425 -18.78 -15.56 2.03
CA LYS A 425 -17.38 -15.25 2.34
C LYS A 425 -17.23 -13.75 2.52
N ARG A 426 -16.56 -13.35 3.61
CA ARG A 426 -16.33 -11.93 3.95
C ARG A 426 -15.76 -11.19 2.73
N PRO A 427 -16.39 -10.10 2.26
CA PRO A 427 -16.02 -9.36 1.04
C PRO A 427 -14.72 -8.54 1.16
N ALA A 428 -13.86 -8.87 2.12
CA ALA A 428 -12.74 -8.00 2.55
C ALA A 428 -11.35 -8.50 2.14
N HIS A 429 -11.23 -9.68 1.54
CA HIS A 429 -9.95 -10.18 1.06
C HIS A 429 -10.03 -10.39 -0.45
N TYR A 430 -9.34 -9.55 -1.21
CA TYR A 430 -9.14 -9.86 -2.63
C TYR A 430 -8.36 -11.17 -2.70
N LEU A 431 -8.89 -12.13 -3.44
CA LEU A 431 -8.14 -13.32 -3.81
C LEU A 431 -6.85 -12.85 -4.49
N TRP A 432 -5.71 -13.42 -4.10
CA TRP A 432 -4.40 -13.03 -4.62
C TRP A 432 -4.39 -12.97 -6.15
N ALA A 433 -5.06 -13.92 -6.81
CA ALA A 433 -5.18 -13.99 -8.26
C ALA A 433 -5.93 -12.80 -8.88
N VAL A 434 -7.06 -12.40 -8.28
CA VAL A 434 -7.83 -11.22 -8.73
C VAL A 434 -7.02 -9.94 -8.56
N LEU A 435 -6.24 -9.86 -7.48
CA LEU A 435 -5.36 -8.75 -7.24
C LEU A 435 -4.20 -8.70 -8.26
N MET A 436 -3.60 -9.85 -8.59
CA MET A 436 -2.52 -9.90 -9.60
C MET A 436 -3.05 -9.51 -10.98
N ALA A 437 -4.26 -9.93 -11.34
CA ALA A 437 -4.90 -9.52 -12.59
C ALA A 437 -5.14 -8.00 -12.64
N ARG A 438 -5.52 -7.37 -11.52
CA ARG A 438 -5.75 -5.92 -11.44
C ARG A 438 -4.46 -5.08 -11.35
N ILE A 439 -3.33 -5.68 -10.98
CA ILE A 439 -2.06 -4.96 -10.81
C ILE A 439 -1.13 -5.15 -12.00
N TYR A 440 -0.96 -6.40 -12.42
CA TYR A 440 0.00 -6.80 -13.44
C TYR A 440 -0.67 -7.22 -14.75
N GLU A 441 -2.00 -7.21 -14.82
CA GLU A 441 -2.77 -7.77 -15.95
C GLU A 441 -2.43 -9.24 -16.22
N VAL A 442 -1.91 -9.92 -15.19
CA VAL A 442 -1.54 -11.33 -15.20
C VAL A 442 -2.59 -12.07 -14.40
N PHE A 443 -3.18 -13.10 -14.98
CA PHE A 443 -4.06 -14.01 -14.28
C PHE A 443 -3.23 -15.23 -13.82
N PRO A 444 -2.65 -15.21 -12.61
CA PRO A 444 -1.74 -16.28 -12.20
C PRO A 444 -2.46 -17.63 -12.04
N LEU A 445 -3.79 -17.66 -11.96
CA LEU A 445 -4.56 -18.91 -11.91
C LEU A 445 -5.22 -19.27 -13.24
N LEU A 446 -4.75 -18.69 -14.35
CA LEU A 446 -5.05 -19.19 -15.70
C LEU A 446 -3.83 -19.93 -16.22
N CYS A 447 -4.06 -21.14 -16.73
CA CYS A 447 -3.02 -21.98 -17.24
C CYS A 447 -2.36 -21.34 -18.47
N PRO A 448 -1.03 -21.19 -18.50
CA PRO A 448 -0.32 -20.62 -19.64
C PRO A 448 -0.38 -21.52 -20.90
N ILE A 449 -0.73 -22.81 -20.73
CA ILE A 449 -0.83 -23.79 -21.81
C ILE A 449 -2.25 -23.87 -22.36
N CYS A 450 -3.24 -24.24 -21.54
CA CYS A 450 -4.61 -24.49 -22.00
C CYS A 450 -5.61 -23.38 -21.67
N GLY A 451 -5.25 -22.38 -20.87
CA GLY A 451 -6.17 -21.35 -20.38
C GLY A 451 -7.13 -21.80 -19.25
N GLY A 452 -7.03 -23.05 -18.81
CA GLY A 452 -7.80 -23.62 -17.71
C GLY A 452 -7.51 -22.99 -16.34
N GLN A 453 -8.37 -23.26 -15.36
CA GLN A 453 -8.17 -22.77 -13.99
C GLN A 453 -7.02 -23.52 -13.30
N MET A 454 -6.21 -22.82 -12.52
CA MET A 454 -5.16 -23.41 -11.69
C MET A 454 -5.45 -23.24 -10.20
N HIS A 455 -4.97 -24.18 -9.38
CA HIS A 455 -5.12 -24.18 -7.93
C HIS A 455 -3.77 -24.34 -7.23
N ILE A 456 -3.61 -23.65 -6.09
CA ILE A 456 -2.46 -23.90 -5.21
C ILE A 456 -2.71 -25.22 -4.49
N ILE A 457 -1.86 -26.22 -4.75
CA ILE A 457 -2.01 -27.57 -4.19
C ILE A 457 -1.07 -27.83 -3.01
N ALA A 458 0.04 -27.11 -2.90
CA ALA A 458 1.01 -27.29 -1.82
C ALA A 458 1.77 -26.00 -1.49
N PHE A 459 2.17 -25.86 -0.23
CA PHE A 459 3.14 -24.88 0.24
C PHE A 459 4.39 -25.64 0.69
N ILE A 460 5.52 -25.35 0.06
CA ILE A 460 6.77 -26.08 0.27
C ILE A 460 7.70 -25.16 1.07
N THR A 461 7.99 -25.57 2.30
CA THR A 461 8.79 -24.80 3.27
C THR A 461 9.99 -25.56 3.82
N HIS A 462 10.04 -26.88 3.63
CA HIS A 462 11.13 -27.69 4.17
C HIS A 462 12.35 -27.64 3.24
N SER A 463 13.52 -27.30 3.78
CA SER A 463 14.74 -27.04 3.01
C SER A 463 15.21 -28.23 2.17
N ALA A 464 15.03 -29.46 2.65
CA ALA A 464 15.39 -30.66 1.89
C ALA A 464 14.53 -30.80 0.62
N ASP A 465 13.21 -30.70 0.77
CA ASP A 465 12.24 -30.77 -0.34
C ASP A 465 12.44 -29.61 -1.33
N ILE A 466 12.70 -28.40 -0.82
CA ILE A 466 13.01 -27.23 -1.64
C ILE A 466 14.20 -27.53 -2.54
N ARG A 467 15.34 -27.98 -1.98
CA ARG A 467 16.54 -28.25 -2.77
C ARG A 467 16.30 -29.33 -3.82
N GLN A 468 15.68 -30.45 -3.44
CA GLN A 468 15.39 -31.54 -4.38
C GLN A 468 14.51 -31.06 -5.55
N ILE A 469 13.47 -30.28 -5.27
CA ILE A 469 12.57 -29.76 -6.30
C ILE A 469 13.29 -28.74 -7.18
N LEU A 470 14.07 -27.83 -6.60
CA LEU A 470 14.81 -26.80 -7.34
C LEU A 470 15.91 -27.39 -8.24
N GLU A 471 16.62 -28.39 -7.74
CA GLU A 471 17.62 -29.15 -8.51
C GLU A 471 16.96 -29.87 -9.70
N HIS A 472 15.81 -30.51 -9.47
CA HIS A 472 15.08 -31.20 -10.52
C HIS A 472 14.59 -30.27 -11.65
N ILE A 473 14.17 -29.04 -11.32
CA ILE A 473 13.70 -28.05 -12.32
C ILE A 473 14.83 -27.19 -12.91
N GLY A 474 16.09 -27.40 -12.49
CA GLY A 474 17.24 -26.64 -12.99
C GLY A 474 17.27 -25.17 -12.55
N VAL A 475 16.70 -24.84 -11.39
CA VAL A 475 16.72 -23.49 -10.80
C VAL A 475 17.74 -23.46 -9.65
N GLU A 476 18.35 -22.30 -9.42
CA GLU A 476 19.30 -22.08 -8.31
C GLU A 476 18.72 -22.58 -6.97
N THR A 477 19.43 -23.51 -6.34
CA THR A 477 19.04 -24.16 -5.08
C THR A 477 19.51 -23.37 -3.86
N GLU A 478 20.56 -22.57 -4.02
CA GLU A 478 21.13 -21.74 -2.97
C GLU A 478 20.55 -20.31 -3.01
N PRO A 479 20.35 -19.68 -1.84
CA PRO A 479 19.95 -18.29 -1.81
C PRO A 479 21.09 -17.38 -2.32
N PRO A 480 20.77 -16.21 -2.90
CA PRO A 480 21.79 -15.26 -3.33
C PRO A 480 22.73 -14.87 -2.17
N HIS A 481 24.02 -14.76 -2.47
CA HIS A 481 25.04 -14.43 -1.49
C HIS A 481 24.81 -13.04 -0.87
N ILE A 482 24.92 -12.97 0.46
CA ILE A 482 24.88 -11.72 1.24
C ILE A 482 26.31 -11.44 1.69
N THR A 483 26.83 -10.27 1.34
CA THR A 483 28.20 -9.89 1.65
C THR A 483 28.33 -9.62 3.16
N PRO A 484 29.34 -10.20 3.84
CA PRO A 484 29.58 -9.91 5.25
C PRO A 484 29.98 -8.44 5.45
N ALA A 485 29.84 -7.94 6.68
CA ALA A 485 30.22 -6.58 6.98
C ALA A 485 31.71 -6.35 6.67
N ARG A 486 31.97 -5.31 5.88
CA ARG A 486 33.30 -4.77 5.58
C ARG A 486 33.54 -3.56 6.48
N GLY A 487 34.73 -3.49 7.08
CA GLY A 487 35.17 -2.31 7.83
C GLY A 487 35.22 -1.07 6.93
N PRO A 488 35.16 0.14 7.52
CA PRO A 488 35.34 1.37 6.76
C PRO A 488 36.68 1.32 6.01
N PRO A 489 36.77 1.84 4.77
CA PRO A 489 38.05 1.92 4.09
C PRO A 489 39.03 2.64 5.02
N LEU A 490 40.17 2.00 5.29
CA LEU A 490 41.24 2.61 6.07
C LEU A 490 41.66 3.87 5.30
N TRP A 491 41.51 5.05 5.92
CA TRP A 491 41.94 6.32 5.34
C TRP A 491 43.48 6.44 5.33
N ASP A 492 44.18 5.45 5.90
CA ASP A 492 45.62 5.31 5.83
C ASP A 492 45.97 4.48 4.60
N GLU A 493 46.26 5.18 3.51
CA GLU A 493 47.26 4.88 2.46
C GLU A 493 46.89 5.60 1.15
N CYS A 494 46.83 6.93 1.19
CA CYS A 494 47.05 7.74 -0.02
C CYS A 494 48.54 7.87 -0.37
N ASP A 495 49.46 7.30 0.41
CA ASP A 495 50.90 7.35 0.16
C ASP A 495 51.59 5.99 0.44
N ALA A 496 51.10 4.91 -0.17
CA ALA A 496 51.88 3.69 -0.31
C ALA A 496 51.68 3.09 -1.70
N GLN A 497 52.79 2.74 -2.32
CA GLN A 497 52.93 2.42 -3.73
C GLN A 497 52.00 1.30 -4.20
N ALA A 498 51.57 1.42 -5.46
CA ALA A 498 50.98 0.37 -6.25
C ALA A 498 51.69 -0.99 -6.01
N ALA A 499 51.01 -1.90 -5.33
CA ALA A 499 51.37 -3.30 -5.25
C ALA A 499 50.28 -4.10 -5.97
N GLU A 500 50.70 -4.78 -7.03
CA GLU A 500 49.93 -5.62 -7.92
C GLU A 500 49.12 -6.68 -7.15
N GLY A 501 47.85 -6.88 -7.52
CA GLY A 501 47.10 -8.08 -7.10
C GLY A 501 45.62 -7.91 -6.72
N VAL A 502 44.96 -6.79 -7.01
CA VAL A 502 43.49 -6.70 -6.85
C VAL A 502 42.83 -7.21 -8.13
N GLU A 503 42.10 -8.33 -8.03
CA GLU A 503 41.25 -8.77 -9.12
C GLU A 503 40.25 -7.66 -9.48
N PRO A 504 40.10 -7.32 -10.77
CA PRO A 504 39.17 -6.27 -11.17
C PRO A 504 37.76 -6.69 -10.78
N ALA A 505 37.04 -5.78 -10.10
CA ALA A 505 35.61 -5.90 -9.90
C ALA A 505 34.95 -6.14 -11.27
N PRO A 506 33.96 -7.07 -11.39
CA PRO A 506 33.37 -7.36 -12.68
C PRO A 506 32.75 -6.09 -13.26
N ASP A 507 33.18 -5.77 -14.47
CA ASP A 507 32.66 -4.68 -15.28
C ASP A 507 31.20 -5.01 -15.65
N TRP A 508 30.28 -4.23 -15.09
CA TRP A 508 28.84 -4.33 -15.34
C TRP A 508 28.31 -3.11 -16.12
N ASP A 509 29.18 -2.35 -16.79
CA ASP A 509 28.85 -1.05 -17.40
C ASP A 509 27.80 -1.11 -18.53
N GLU A 510 27.32 -2.30 -18.91
CA GLU A 510 26.31 -2.47 -19.97
C GLU A 510 24.99 -3.11 -19.53
N ALA A 511 24.66 -3.12 -18.23
CA ALA A 511 23.35 -3.58 -17.77
C ALA A 511 22.23 -2.53 -18.04
N THR A 512 21.94 -2.28 -19.32
CA THR A 512 20.62 -1.79 -19.72
C THR A 512 19.60 -2.78 -19.16
N GLN A 513 18.65 -2.34 -18.32
CA GLN A 513 17.63 -3.25 -17.78
C GLN A 513 16.94 -3.96 -18.96
N PRO A 514 17.13 -5.29 -19.14
CA PRO A 514 16.37 -5.96 -20.16
C PRO A 514 14.90 -5.92 -19.74
N ALA A 515 14.01 -5.61 -20.69
CA ALA A 515 12.61 -5.99 -20.54
C ALA A 515 12.57 -7.49 -20.21
N PRO A 516 11.67 -7.96 -19.32
CA PRO A 516 11.67 -9.35 -18.87
C PRO A 516 11.08 -10.27 -19.95
N ASP A 517 11.75 -10.38 -21.08
CA ASP A 517 11.42 -11.32 -22.15
C ASP A 517 12.49 -12.40 -22.19
N PHE A 518 12.46 -13.26 -21.17
CA PHE A 518 12.96 -14.62 -21.28
C PHE A 518 11.84 -15.55 -20.82
N GLU A 519 11.35 -16.39 -21.74
CA GLU A 519 10.49 -17.51 -21.39
C GLU A 519 11.36 -18.54 -20.64
N VAL A 520 11.30 -18.52 -19.30
CA VAL A 520 11.74 -19.68 -18.52
C VAL A 520 10.74 -20.79 -18.81
N ASP A 521 11.18 -21.82 -19.52
CA ASP A 521 10.35 -22.98 -19.81
C ASP A 521 10.13 -23.77 -18.51
N GLN A 522 8.99 -23.52 -17.85
CA GLN A 522 8.56 -24.26 -16.67
C GLN A 522 7.74 -25.51 -17.03
N ARG A 523 7.83 -26.03 -18.26
CA ARG A 523 7.18 -27.30 -18.62
C ARG A 523 7.89 -28.45 -17.90
N VAL A 524 7.41 -28.75 -16.69
CA VAL A 524 7.74 -29.98 -15.99
C VAL A 524 6.82 -31.07 -16.53
N SER A 525 7.38 -32.01 -17.30
CA SER A 525 6.77 -33.33 -17.48
C SER A 525 7.15 -34.16 -16.26
N TRP A 526 6.18 -34.36 -15.37
CA TRP A 526 6.30 -35.24 -14.20
C TRP A 526 6.28 -36.72 -14.59
#